data_AF-A0A9W6GUJ0-F1
#
_entry.id   AF-A0A9W6GUJ0-F1
#
_cell.length_a   1.000
_cell.length_b   1.000
_cell.length_c   1.000
_cell.angle_alpha   90.00
_cell.angle_beta   90.00
_cell.angle_gamma   90.00
#
_symmetry.space_group_name_H-M   'P 1'
#
loop_
_entity.id
_entity.type
_entity.pdbx_description
1 polymer ?
#
loop_
_entity_poly.entity_id
_entity_poly.type
_entity_poly.pdbx_seq_one_letter_code
_entity_poly.pdbx_strand_id
1 'polypeptide(L)'
;MMNAFIEYFRGRLLALGIVLLGLGGFAAFDQYNKRTNYTPVQARLSKVEELCYMEKRERRTTSTSDVIACDLAQYAVANHPKWQGFTIKSQIRLEYAYVSPVDGRTHSGKRTIDYWPGGKKLSRGDLFPIRASKTDPDKTREA
;
A
#
# COMPACT_ATOMS: atom_id res chain seq x y z
N MET A 1 17.88 29.87 -33.66
CA MET A 1 17.75 29.37 -32.27
C MET A 1 16.31 29.13 -31.82
N MET A 2 15.29 29.78 -32.38
CA MET A 2 13.88 29.61 -31.98
C MET A 2 13.27 28.23 -32.34
N ASN A 3 13.63 27.64 -33.48
CA ASN A 3 13.07 26.34 -33.91
C ASN A 3 13.50 25.15 -33.04
N ALA A 4 14.75 25.13 -32.55
CA ALA A 4 15.23 24.07 -31.66
C ALA A 4 14.52 24.08 -30.30
N PHE A 5 14.11 25.25 -29.82
CA PHE A 5 13.37 25.40 -28.56
C PHE A 5 11.93 24.88 -28.69
N ILE A 6 11.29 25.13 -29.83
CA ILE A 6 9.92 24.66 -30.15
C ILE A 6 9.90 23.13 -30.33
N GLU A 7 10.88 22.55 -31.01
CA GLU A 7 10.98 21.09 -31.17
C GLU A 7 11.29 20.37 -29.85
N TYR A 8 12.17 20.95 -29.02
CA TYR A 8 12.43 20.45 -27.68
C TYR A 8 11.18 20.47 -26.78
N PHE A 9 10.38 21.54 -26.86
CA PHE A 9 9.11 21.62 -26.13
C PHE A 9 8.06 20.62 -26.67
N ARG A 10 7.95 20.46 -28.00
CA ARG A 10 7.05 19.45 -28.61
C ARG A 10 7.42 18.03 -28.22
N GLY A 11 8.71 17.67 -28.27
CA GLY A 11 9.18 16.35 -27.87
C GLY A 11 8.89 16.03 -26.41
N ARG A 12 9.07 17.01 -25.50
CA ARG A 12 8.72 16.88 -24.09
C ARG A 12 7.23 16.73 -23.84
N LEU A 13 6.40 17.51 -24.54
CA LEU A 13 4.94 17.41 -24.43
C LEU A 13 4.42 16.07 -24.94
N LEU A 14 4.97 15.56 -26.05
CA LEU A 14 4.63 14.22 -26.56
C LEU A 14 5.06 13.13 -25.57
N ALA A 15 6.28 13.21 -25.02
CA ALA A 15 6.75 12.25 -24.02
C ALA A 15 5.88 12.27 -22.75
N LEU A 16 5.54 13.46 -22.24
CA LEU A 16 4.61 13.61 -21.11
C LEU A 16 3.23 13.07 -21.44
N GLY A 17 2.72 13.32 -22.65
CA GLY A 17 1.43 12.79 -23.12
C GLY A 17 1.39 11.26 -23.10
N ILE A 18 2.43 10.60 -23.61
CA ILE A 18 2.54 9.14 -23.59
C ILE A 18 2.59 8.60 -22.16
N VAL A 19 3.37 9.23 -21.27
CA VAL A 19 3.45 8.81 -19.86
C VAL A 19 2.10 8.95 -19.17
N LEU A 20 1.41 10.08 -19.37
CA LEU A 20 0.09 10.32 -18.78
C LEU A 20 -0.96 9.33 -19.31
N LEU A 21 -0.94 9.04 -20.61
CA LEU A 21 -1.83 8.02 -21.20
C LEU A 21 -1.52 6.62 -20.65
N GLY A 22 -0.25 6.27 -20.48
CA GLY A 22 0.16 4.99 -19.89
C GLY A 22 -0.31 4.84 -18.44
N LEU A 23 -0.07 5.86 -17.61
CA LEU A 23 -0.50 5.88 -16.20
C LEU A 23 -2.03 5.86 -16.08
N GLY A 24 -2.72 6.67 -16.88
CA GLY A 24 -4.18 6.72 -16.90
C GLY A 24 -4.80 5.42 -17.36
N GLY A 25 -4.26 4.80 -18.43
CA GLY A 25 -4.70 3.51 -18.94
C GLY A 25 -4.52 2.39 -17.91
N PHE A 26 -3.38 2.35 -17.22
CA PHE A 26 -3.14 1.37 -16.16
C PHE A 26 -4.11 1.52 -14.99
N ALA A 27 -4.35 2.76 -14.52
CA ALA A 27 -5.30 3.02 -13.44
C ALA A 27 -6.74 2.63 -13.82
N ALA A 28 -7.16 2.93 -15.06
CA ALA A 28 -8.46 2.54 -15.57
C ALA A 28 -8.60 1.00 -15.66
N PHE A 29 -7.55 0.32 -16.13
CA PHE A 29 -7.53 -1.14 -16.23
C PHE A 29 -7.58 -1.81 -14.86
N ASP A 30 -6.83 -1.32 -13.87
CA ASP A 30 -6.86 -1.84 -12.50
C ASP A 30 -8.27 -1.72 -11.88
N GLN A 31 -8.91 -0.54 -12.03
CA GLN A 31 -10.28 -0.33 -11.56
C GLN A 31 -11.28 -1.23 -12.27
N TYR A 32 -11.15 -1.39 -13.59
CA TYR A 32 -11.99 -2.31 -14.36
C TYR A 32 -11.83 -3.75 -13.87
N ASN A 33 -10.60 -4.23 -13.72
CA ASN A 33 -10.28 -5.56 -13.23
C ASN A 33 -10.86 -5.82 -11.83
N LYS A 34 -10.72 -4.86 -10.90
CA LYS A 34 -11.30 -4.94 -9.55
C LYS A 34 -12.83 -5.01 -9.54
N ARG A 35 -13.50 -4.40 -10.52
CA ARG A 35 -14.97 -4.42 -10.64
C ARG A 35 -15.47 -5.71 -11.29
N THR A 36 -14.79 -6.19 -12.31
CA THR A 36 -15.22 -7.37 -13.08
C THR A 36 -14.85 -8.68 -12.40
N ASN A 37 -13.64 -8.79 -11.86
CA ASN A 37 -13.08 -10.06 -11.39
C ASN A 37 -13.08 -10.23 -9.87
N TYR A 38 -13.51 -9.22 -9.11
CA TYR A 38 -13.56 -9.30 -7.65
C TYR A 38 -14.89 -8.84 -7.08
N THR A 39 -15.26 -9.41 -5.95
CA THR A 39 -16.48 -9.11 -5.18
C THR A 39 -16.09 -8.43 -3.87
N PRO A 40 -16.72 -7.31 -3.49
CA PRO A 40 -16.49 -6.69 -2.19
C PRO A 40 -17.02 -7.61 -1.08
N VAL A 41 -16.18 -7.90 -0.08
CA VAL A 41 -16.55 -8.71 1.08
C VAL A 41 -15.98 -8.09 2.35
N GLN A 42 -16.66 -8.34 3.47
CA GLN A 42 -16.19 -7.95 4.79
C GLN A 42 -15.35 -9.08 5.38
N ALA A 43 -14.04 -8.86 5.53
CA ALA A 43 -13.16 -9.80 6.22
C ALA A 43 -13.12 -9.50 7.72
N ARG A 44 -12.98 -10.53 8.55
CA ARG A 44 -12.80 -10.38 10.00
C ARG A 44 -11.32 -10.45 10.35
N LEU A 45 -10.80 -9.45 11.04
CA LEU A 45 -9.40 -9.43 11.46
C LEU A 45 -9.11 -10.52 12.50
N SER A 46 -8.15 -11.39 12.20
CA SER A 46 -7.67 -12.42 13.12
C SER A 46 -6.43 -11.96 13.91
N LYS A 47 -5.58 -11.13 13.30
CA LYS A 47 -4.41 -10.53 13.93
C LYS A 47 -4.22 -9.10 13.41
N VAL A 48 -3.88 -8.19 14.33
CA VAL A 48 -3.47 -6.82 14.00
C VAL A 48 -2.15 -6.58 14.72
N GLU A 49 -1.12 -6.23 13.96
CA GLU A 49 0.22 -6.00 14.48
C GLU A 49 0.71 -4.63 13.99
N GLU A 50 0.91 -3.71 14.92
CA GLU A 50 1.40 -2.36 14.63
C GLU A 50 2.92 -2.37 14.78
N LEU A 51 3.61 -2.29 13.66
CA LEU A 51 5.06 -2.26 13.58
C LEU A 51 5.51 -0.94 12.95
N CYS A 52 6.77 -0.58 13.16
CA CYS A 52 7.37 0.60 12.59
C CYS A 52 8.75 0.29 12.05
N TYR A 53 9.18 1.06 11.05
CA TYR A 53 10.57 1.12 10.62
C TYR A 53 11.02 2.57 10.60
N MET A 54 12.32 2.77 10.67
CA MET A 54 12.95 4.08 10.64
C MET A 54 13.46 4.33 9.24
N GLU A 55 13.17 5.51 8.68
CA GLU A 55 13.60 5.92 7.34
C GLU A 55 14.32 7.27 7.40
N LYS A 56 15.52 7.33 6.83
CA LYS A 56 16.24 8.58 6.58
C LYS A 56 16.43 8.76 5.08
N ARG A 57 16.06 9.94 4.57
CA ARG A 57 16.27 10.34 3.18
C ARG A 57 17.39 11.36 3.09
N GLU A 58 18.42 11.04 2.31
CA GLU A 58 19.56 11.91 2.05
C GLU A 58 19.73 12.08 0.53
N ARG A 59 19.22 13.19 -0.01
CA ARG A 59 19.23 13.52 -1.44
C ARG A 59 18.66 12.39 -2.33
N ARG A 60 19.53 11.48 -2.78
CA ARG A 60 19.20 10.36 -3.67
C ARG A 60 19.19 9.00 -2.97
N THR A 61 19.62 8.95 -1.70
CA THR A 61 19.74 7.71 -0.94
C THR A 61 18.64 7.66 0.12
N THR A 62 18.00 6.49 0.25
CA THR A 62 17.08 6.19 1.34
C THR A 62 17.67 5.06 2.15
N SER A 63 17.76 5.25 3.47
CA SER A 63 18.20 4.23 4.41
C SER A 63 17.02 3.83 5.30
N THR A 64 16.73 2.54 5.37
CA THR A 64 15.66 1.99 6.20
C THR A 64 16.24 1.05 7.25
N SER A 65 15.59 1.00 8.42
CA SER A 65 15.85 -0.01 9.44
C SER A 65 15.02 -1.27 9.19
N ASP A 66 15.31 -2.30 9.98
CA ASP A 66 14.39 -3.42 10.18
C ASP A 66 13.07 -2.92 10.80
N VAL A 67 12.04 -3.74 10.59
CA VAL A 67 10.71 -3.54 11.15
C VAL A 67 10.70 -4.02 12.60
N ILE A 68 10.39 -3.12 13.53
CA ILE A 68 10.37 -3.35 14.98
C ILE A 68 9.08 -2.83 15.59
N ALA A 69 8.85 -3.11 16.87
CA ALA A 69 7.72 -2.53 17.59
C ALA A 69 7.84 -0.99 17.62
N CYS A 70 6.71 -0.29 17.48
CA CYS A 70 6.71 1.17 17.32
C CYS A 70 7.23 1.93 18.53
N ASP A 71 7.02 1.41 19.74
CA ASP A 71 7.58 1.91 20.98
C ASP A 71 9.12 1.83 20.98
N LEU A 72 9.69 0.72 20.51
CA LEU A 72 11.13 0.56 20.35
C LEU A 72 11.69 1.50 19.29
N ALA A 73 10.99 1.71 18.17
CA ALA A 73 11.39 2.68 17.15
C ALA A 73 11.39 4.12 17.69
N GLN A 74 10.37 4.49 18.46
CA GLN A 74 10.28 5.80 19.12
C GLN A 74 11.43 6.00 20.11
N TYR A 75 11.67 4.99 20.95
CA TYR A 75 12.79 5.02 21.88
C TYR A 75 14.14 5.12 21.17
N ALA A 76 14.34 4.37 20.09
CA ALA A 76 15.57 4.34 19.33
C ALA A 76 15.89 5.69 18.68
N VAL A 77 14.91 6.33 18.03
CA VAL A 77 15.07 7.67 17.43
C VAL A 77 15.35 8.73 18.49
N ALA A 78 14.70 8.64 19.65
CA ALA A 78 14.85 9.63 20.71
C ALA A 78 16.20 9.53 21.46
N ASN A 79 16.74 8.32 21.64
CA ASN A 79 17.83 8.08 22.59
C ASN A 79 19.13 7.57 21.96
N HIS A 80 19.14 7.13 20.71
CA HIS A 80 20.32 6.50 20.11
C HIS A 80 20.91 7.34 18.95
N PRO A 81 22.20 7.74 19.02
CA PRO A 81 22.83 8.60 18.00
C PRO A 81 22.70 8.10 16.56
N LYS A 82 22.79 6.77 16.36
CA LYS A 82 22.61 6.11 15.05
C LYS A 82 21.30 6.50 14.32
N TRP A 83 20.22 6.71 15.07
CA TRP A 83 18.89 6.93 14.52
C TRP A 83 18.48 8.40 14.50
N GLN A 84 19.40 9.31 14.82
CA GLN A 84 19.14 10.75 14.74
C GLN A 84 18.83 11.18 13.30
N GLY A 85 17.76 11.96 13.15
CA GLY A 85 17.27 12.43 11.85
C GLY A 85 16.53 11.36 11.04
N PHE A 86 16.33 10.14 11.57
CA PHE A 86 15.39 9.19 10.98
C PHE A 86 13.96 9.58 11.33
N THR A 87 13.06 9.33 10.38
CA THR A 87 11.61 9.45 10.56
C THR A 87 11.00 8.08 10.79
N ILE A 88 10.07 7.99 11.73
CA ILE A 88 9.36 6.73 12.00
C ILE A 88 8.24 6.58 10.97
N LYS A 89 8.19 5.42 10.33
CA LYS A 89 7.15 5.02 9.38
C LYS A 89 6.38 3.86 9.96
N SER A 90 5.05 3.97 9.92
CA SER A 90 4.13 2.92 10.36
C SER A 90 4.05 1.82 9.30
N GLN A 91 3.99 0.58 9.78
CA GLN A 91 3.74 -0.64 9.01
C GLN A 91 2.81 -1.54 9.82
N ILE A 92 1.53 -1.52 9.49
CA ILE A 92 0.52 -2.32 10.18
C ILE A 92 0.27 -3.60 9.39
N ARG A 93 0.51 -4.75 10.01
CA ARG A 93 0.24 -6.08 9.43
C ARG A 93 -1.12 -6.58 9.92
N LEU A 94 -1.98 -6.87 8.96
CA LEU A 94 -3.32 -7.40 9.16
C LEU A 94 -3.34 -8.85 8.70
N GLU A 95 -3.81 -9.75 9.54
CA GLU A 95 -4.26 -11.08 9.13
C GLU A 95 -5.79 -11.11 9.29
N TYR A 96 -6.48 -11.71 8.33
CA TYR A 96 -7.93 -11.71 8.29
C TYR A 96 -8.48 -13.00 7.71
N ALA A 97 -9.72 -13.31 8.08
CA ALA A 97 -10.51 -14.39 7.53
C ALA A 97 -11.70 -13.83 6.73
N TYR A 98 -12.04 -14.45 5.60
CA TYR A 98 -13.17 -14.06 4.75
C TYR A 98 -13.83 -15.27 4.12
N VAL A 99 -15.10 -15.13 3.72
CA VAL A 99 -15.81 -16.15 2.96
C VAL A 99 -15.56 -15.91 1.47
N SER A 100 -14.98 -16.90 0.80
CA SER A 100 -14.70 -16.84 -0.64
C SER A 100 -16.00 -16.96 -1.45
N PRO A 101 -16.22 -16.11 -2.48
CA PRO A 101 -17.37 -16.24 -3.37
C PRO A 101 -17.25 -17.41 -4.36
N VAL A 102 -16.07 -18.05 -4.44
CA VAL A 102 -15.80 -19.16 -5.37
C VAL A 102 -16.38 -20.46 -4.85
N ASP A 103 -16.19 -20.76 -3.56
CA ASP A 103 -16.53 -22.04 -2.94
C ASP A 103 -17.34 -21.92 -1.64
N GLY A 104 -17.61 -20.69 -1.18
CA GLY A 104 -18.35 -20.43 0.06
C GLY A 104 -17.59 -20.80 1.34
N ARG A 105 -16.28 -21.10 1.26
CA ARG A 105 -15.47 -21.50 2.41
C ARG A 105 -14.75 -20.31 3.04
N THR A 106 -14.31 -20.50 4.27
CA THR A 106 -13.49 -19.49 4.97
C THR A 106 -12.04 -19.62 4.56
N HIS A 107 -11.47 -18.55 4.01
CA HIS A 107 -10.06 -18.42 3.67
C HIS A 107 -9.41 -17.36 4.55
N SER A 108 -8.08 -17.38 4.61
CA SER A 108 -7.30 -16.39 5.33
C SER A 108 -6.40 -15.62 4.39
N GLY A 109 -6.23 -14.33 4.65
CA GLY A 109 -5.32 -13.48 3.90
C GLY A 109 -4.49 -12.61 4.83
N LYS A 110 -3.43 -12.03 4.26
CA LYS A 110 -2.58 -11.05 4.95
C LYS A 110 -2.51 -9.78 4.14
N ARG A 111 -2.36 -8.64 4.83
CA ARG A 111 -2.16 -7.34 4.19
C ARG A 111 -1.33 -6.44 5.08
N THR A 112 -0.42 -5.71 4.44
CA THR A 112 0.32 -4.63 5.08
C THR A 112 -0.28 -3.31 4.64
N ILE A 113 -0.53 -2.42 5.59
CA ILE A 113 -1.00 -1.04 5.36
C ILE A 113 -0.13 -0.08 6.14
N ASP A 114 0.12 1.10 5.58
CA ASP A 114 1.00 2.09 6.23
C ASP A 114 0.24 3.06 7.15
N TYR A 115 -1.09 3.10 7.01
CA TYR A 115 -1.97 3.98 7.77
C TYR A 115 -3.33 3.32 8.05
N TRP A 116 -3.96 3.75 9.13
CA TRP A 116 -5.29 3.30 9.51
C TRP A 116 -6.37 3.81 8.54
N PRO A 117 -7.22 2.92 7.98
CA PRO A 117 -8.30 3.36 7.11
C PRO A 117 -9.27 4.26 7.87
N GLY A 118 -9.57 5.44 7.31
CA GLY A 118 -10.42 6.44 7.97
C GLY A 118 -9.85 6.99 9.27
N GLY A 119 -8.55 6.82 9.53
CA GLY A 119 -7.88 7.29 10.76
C GLY A 119 -8.24 6.50 12.03
N LYS A 120 -9.03 5.43 11.93
CA LYS A 120 -9.45 4.62 13.07
C LYS A 120 -8.59 3.38 13.24
N LYS A 121 -7.97 3.22 14.41
CA LYS A 121 -7.23 2.01 14.76
C LYS A 121 -8.15 0.80 14.75
N LEU A 122 -7.73 -0.25 14.04
CA LEU A 122 -8.45 -1.52 13.96
C LEU A 122 -7.92 -2.49 15.02
N SER A 123 -8.80 -3.36 15.49
CA SER A 123 -8.51 -4.40 16.47
C SER A 123 -8.88 -5.78 15.92
N ARG A 124 -8.34 -6.82 16.56
CA ARG A 124 -8.78 -8.19 16.29
C ARG A 124 -10.30 -8.29 16.45
N GLY A 125 -10.96 -8.94 15.49
CA GLY A 125 -12.40 -9.10 15.44
C GLY A 125 -13.14 -8.02 14.63
N ASP A 126 -12.50 -6.89 14.35
CA ASP A 126 -13.09 -5.84 13.51
C ASP A 126 -13.28 -6.32 12.07
N LEU A 127 -14.22 -5.67 11.38
CA LEU A 127 -14.45 -5.86 9.96
C LEU A 127 -13.52 -4.97 9.15
N PHE A 128 -12.86 -5.56 8.16
CA PHE A 128 -11.96 -4.91 7.24
C PHE A 128 -12.41 -5.17 5.81
N PRO A 129 -12.74 -4.11 5.03
CA PRO A 129 -13.23 -4.28 3.67
C PRO A 129 -12.11 -4.76 2.75
N ILE A 130 -12.40 -5.81 1.99
CA ILE A 130 -11.50 -6.35 0.96
C ILE A 130 -12.30 -6.68 -0.30
N ARG A 131 -11.57 -7.00 -1.37
CA ARG A 131 -12.10 -7.59 -2.59
C ARG A 131 -11.63 -9.02 -2.71
N ALA A 132 -12.53 -9.99 -2.72
CA ALA A 132 -12.23 -11.40 -2.96
C ALA A 132 -12.38 -11.73 -4.45
N SER A 133 -11.45 -12.50 -5.01
CA SER A 133 -11.51 -12.91 -6.42
C SER A 133 -12.74 -13.79 -6.67
N LYS A 134 -13.33 -13.65 -7.87
CA LYS A 134 -14.46 -14.47 -8.32
C LYS A 134 -14.06 -15.83 -8.88
N THR A 135 -12.76 -16.07 -9.08
CA THR A 135 -12.24 -17.29 -9.72
C THR A 135 -11.17 -18.01 -8.94
N ASP A 136 -10.59 -17.37 -7.92
CA ASP A 136 -9.48 -17.90 -7.12
C ASP A 136 -9.78 -17.66 -5.63
N PRO A 137 -10.03 -18.70 -4.83
CA PRO A 137 -10.52 -18.54 -3.47
C PRO A 137 -9.49 -17.92 -2.51
N ASP A 138 -8.18 -18.01 -2.80
CA ASP A 138 -7.09 -17.50 -1.94
C ASP A 138 -6.65 -16.08 -2.32
N LYS A 139 -7.20 -15.53 -3.41
CA LYS A 139 -6.77 -14.25 -3.96
C LYS A 139 -7.66 -13.10 -3.50
N THR A 140 -7.02 -12.11 -2.88
CA THR A 140 -7.68 -10.88 -2.43
C THR A 140 -7.00 -9.63 -2.99
N ARG A 141 -7.74 -8.52 -2.95
CA ARG A 141 -7.31 -7.17 -3.29
C ARG A 141 -7.86 -6.17 -2.29
N GLU A 142 -7.30 -4.98 -2.33
CA GLU A 142 -7.83 -3.80 -1.67
C GLU A 142 -9.28 -3.49 -2.10
N ALA A 143 -10.04 -2.91 -1.15
CA ALA A 143 -11.41 -2.44 -1.35
C ALA A 143 -11.51 -1.39 -2.47
#